data_AF-A0A4P2VH95-F1
#
_entry.id   AF-A0A4P2VH95-F1
#
_cell.length_a   1.000
_cell.length_b   1.000
_cell.length_c   1.000
_cell.angle_alpha   90.00
_cell.angle_beta   90.00
_cell.angle_gamma   90.00
#
_symmetry.space_group_name_H-M   'P 1'
#
loop_
_entity.id
_entity.type
_entity.pdbx_description
1 polymer ?
#
loop_
_entity_poly.entity_id
_entity_poly.type
_entity_poly.pdbx_seq_one_letter_code
_entity_poly.pdbx_strand_id
1 'polypeptide(L)'
;MKLYTIPECPFCFRVKIALKMRKIVDPQIEILEIDLINPPENFLAISPNKTVPALELSKGIGFAESMLIIEYLDTIQGKGDKLFGNNIVENMHTKFTVEKVSEKVTKPFMQTLFCNGSILKEHKALGQIPLAFYELEKLLELNNSRFLGGQEINAADINLIPFFLYYFSVENIRKKWVLPDQNSRAAKYLNDIIHHSVVRKSVPSLEEFTKFVTPLFSPSVDIQKIKNSSRTLVDDISTEIINLNEKISISLQKNITQIWHKNANKSGPYIETVFQFKNYEEAFNAIQIICDLQESSDHHTNFILENFNQLKVELCTHEPKWGVTSMDFAFAEVLTTRIYN
;
A
#
# COMPACT_ATOMS: atom_id res chain seq x y z
N MET A 1 -3.61 29.62 -9.69
CA MET A 1 -3.91 28.18 -9.82
C MET A 1 -4.26 27.62 -8.45
N LYS A 2 -4.95 26.48 -8.37
CA LYS A 2 -5.26 25.82 -7.10
C LYS A 2 -4.76 24.39 -7.13
N LEU A 3 -4.02 23.98 -6.11
CA LEU A 3 -3.56 22.61 -5.92
C LEU A 3 -4.42 21.94 -4.86
N TYR A 4 -5.25 20.98 -5.27
CA TYR A 4 -5.96 20.12 -4.34
C TYR A 4 -5.04 19.03 -3.82
N THR A 5 -5.01 18.89 -2.51
CA THR A 5 -4.17 17.94 -1.78
C THR A 5 -4.98 17.29 -0.67
N ILE A 6 -4.44 16.22 -0.13
CA ILE A 6 -4.83 15.71 1.18
C ILE A 6 -3.60 15.73 2.09
N PRO A 7 -3.79 15.81 3.40
CA PRO A 7 -2.74 15.57 4.37
C PRO A 7 -2.01 14.24 4.07
N GLU A 8 -0.69 14.25 4.28
CA GLU A 8 0.15 13.04 4.28
C GLU A 8 0.16 12.15 3.00
N CYS A 9 -0.27 12.66 1.86
CA CYS A 9 -0.16 11.94 0.59
C CYS A 9 1.25 12.06 -0.02
N PRO A 10 1.93 10.93 -0.30
CA PRO A 10 3.28 10.96 -0.88
C PRO A 10 3.30 11.58 -2.28
N PHE A 11 2.24 11.43 -3.07
CA PHE A 11 2.14 12.07 -4.39
C PHE A 11 1.97 13.60 -4.27
N CYS A 12 1.22 14.08 -3.27
CA CYS A 12 1.10 15.51 -2.97
C CYS A 12 2.45 16.09 -2.51
N PHE A 13 3.22 15.33 -1.73
CA PHE A 13 4.56 15.74 -1.31
C PHE A 13 5.51 15.97 -2.48
N ARG A 14 5.43 15.16 -3.54
CA ARG A 14 6.20 15.40 -4.77
C ARG A 14 5.96 16.82 -5.29
N VAL A 15 4.68 17.22 -5.42
CA VAL A 15 4.30 18.55 -5.91
C VAL A 15 4.70 19.65 -4.90
N LYS A 16 4.50 19.44 -3.60
CA LYS A 16 4.91 20.40 -2.55
C LYS A 16 6.43 20.66 -2.60
N ILE A 17 7.25 19.63 -2.80
CA ILE A 17 8.71 19.77 -2.98
C ILE A 17 9.01 20.58 -4.24
N ALA A 18 8.40 20.22 -5.38
CA ALA A 18 8.61 20.90 -6.65
C ALA A 18 8.24 22.39 -6.58
N LEU A 19 7.12 22.74 -5.95
CA LEU A 19 6.72 24.14 -5.74
C LEU A 19 7.79 24.94 -4.99
N LYS A 20 8.36 24.38 -3.91
CA LYS A 20 9.43 25.05 -3.16
C LYS A 20 10.71 25.18 -3.97
N MET A 21 11.11 24.13 -4.69
CA MET A 21 12.30 24.18 -5.55
C MET A 21 12.17 25.21 -6.67
N ARG A 22 11.00 25.27 -7.31
CA ARG A 22 10.67 26.26 -8.36
C ARG A 22 10.39 27.66 -7.81
N LYS A 23 10.30 27.81 -6.48
CA LYS A 23 9.91 29.02 -5.76
C LYS A 23 8.56 29.58 -6.25
N ILE A 24 7.61 28.69 -6.51
CA ILE A 24 6.24 29.02 -6.88
C ILE A 24 5.44 29.08 -5.58
N VAL A 25 4.90 30.26 -5.29
CA VAL A 25 4.24 30.60 -4.03
C VAL A 25 2.99 31.44 -4.30
N ASP A 26 2.18 31.66 -3.28
CA ASP A 26 1.07 32.62 -3.29
C ASP A 26 1.53 34.01 -3.83
N PRO A 27 0.76 34.68 -4.71
CA PRO A 27 -0.58 34.33 -5.20
C PRO A 27 -0.61 33.47 -6.47
N GLN A 28 0.52 32.91 -6.94
CA GLN A 28 0.55 32.11 -8.18
C GLN A 28 -0.20 30.78 -8.00
N ILE A 29 -0.11 30.20 -6.80
CA ILE A 29 -0.75 28.94 -6.46
C ILE A 29 -1.30 28.98 -5.03
N GLU A 30 -2.54 28.56 -4.89
CA GLU A 30 -3.22 28.30 -3.62
C GLU A 30 -3.19 26.79 -3.36
N ILE A 31 -2.76 26.34 -2.17
CA ILE A 31 -2.79 24.92 -1.80
C ILE A 31 -4.02 24.68 -0.94
N LEU A 32 -4.89 23.79 -1.39
CA LEU A 32 -6.15 23.45 -0.74
C LEU A 32 -6.10 22.01 -0.26
N GLU A 33 -6.32 21.80 1.03
CA GLU A 33 -6.55 20.47 1.59
C GLU A 33 -8.06 20.17 1.53
N ILE A 34 -8.42 18.99 1.00
CA ILE A 34 -9.81 18.60 0.75
C ILE A 34 -10.16 17.29 1.44
N ASP A 35 -11.45 17.09 1.70
CA ASP A 35 -12.02 15.81 2.09
C ASP A 35 -12.43 15.02 0.83
N LEU A 36 -11.90 13.79 0.66
CA LEU A 36 -12.25 12.94 -0.48
C LEU A 36 -13.62 12.25 -0.34
N ILE A 37 -14.19 12.24 0.86
CA ILE A 37 -15.56 11.75 1.10
C ILE A 37 -16.55 12.74 0.49
N ASN A 38 -16.37 14.03 0.77
CA ASN A 38 -17.18 15.13 0.23
C ASN A 38 -16.33 16.16 -0.54
N PRO A 39 -15.81 15.81 -1.72
CA PRO A 39 -14.86 16.66 -2.44
C PRO A 39 -15.55 17.80 -3.21
N PRO A 40 -14.85 18.92 -3.47
CA PRO A 40 -15.39 20.03 -4.27
C PRO A 40 -15.76 19.61 -5.70
N GLU A 41 -16.81 20.20 -6.27
CA GLU A 41 -17.26 19.91 -7.65
C GLU A 41 -16.16 20.18 -8.70
N ASN A 42 -15.46 21.31 -8.57
CA ASN A 42 -14.36 21.66 -9.48
C ASN A 42 -13.22 20.62 -9.44
N PHE A 43 -12.96 20.00 -8.29
CA PHE A 43 -11.98 18.93 -8.16
C PHE A 43 -12.45 17.67 -8.89
N LEU A 44 -13.73 17.31 -8.78
CA LEU A 44 -14.29 16.15 -9.48
C LEU A 44 -14.23 16.30 -11.00
N ALA A 45 -14.36 17.52 -11.52
CA ALA A 45 -14.23 17.81 -12.94
C ALA A 45 -12.82 17.49 -13.49
N ILE A 46 -11.77 17.69 -12.68
CA ILE A 46 -10.37 17.45 -13.08
C ILE A 46 -9.83 16.08 -12.64
N SER A 47 -10.42 15.47 -11.61
CA SER A 47 -10.01 14.18 -11.04
C SER A 47 -11.26 13.35 -10.71
N PRO A 48 -11.94 12.78 -11.73
CA PRO A 48 -13.19 12.02 -11.54
C PRO A 48 -13.01 10.78 -10.67
N ASN A 49 -11.79 10.21 -10.65
CA ASN A 49 -11.41 9.08 -9.81
C ASN A 49 -11.10 9.48 -8.36
N LYS A 50 -11.31 10.75 -7.98
CA LYS A 50 -11.03 11.30 -6.64
C LYS A 50 -9.58 11.12 -6.20
N THR A 51 -8.64 11.27 -7.14
CA THR A 51 -7.20 11.16 -6.87
C THR A 51 -6.57 12.53 -6.64
N VAL A 52 -5.57 12.60 -5.76
CA VAL A 52 -4.76 13.78 -5.50
C VAL A 52 -3.27 13.43 -5.67
N PRO A 53 -2.41 14.40 -6.01
CA PRO A 53 -2.69 15.81 -6.22
C PRO A 53 -3.45 16.09 -7.52
N ALA A 54 -4.23 17.18 -7.53
CA ALA A 54 -4.88 17.69 -8.73
C ALA A 54 -4.71 19.21 -8.84
N LEU A 55 -4.31 19.70 -10.01
CA LEU A 55 -4.04 21.11 -10.28
C LEU A 55 -5.18 21.71 -11.10
N GLU A 56 -5.88 22.69 -10.53
CA GLU A 56 -6.86 23.52 -11.22
C GLU A 56 -6.19 24.80 -11.76
N LEU A 57 -6.29 25.00 -13.07
CA LEU A 57 -5.78 26.19 -13.74
C LEU A 57 -6.83 27.31 -13.76
N SER A 58 -8.09 26.93 -13.97
CA SER A 58 -9.28 27.78 -13.93
C SER A 58 -10.51 26.91 -13.60
N LYS A 59 -11.63 27.50 -13.15
CA LYS A 59 -12.84 26.80 -12.67
C LYS A 59 -13.15 25.48 -13.41
N GLY A 60 -12.85 24.34 -12.79
CA GLY A 60 -13.11 22.99 -13.33
C GLY A 60 -12.23 22.53 -14.50
N ILE A 61 -11.17 23.28 -14.83
CA ILE A 61 -10.20 23.00 -15.90
C ILE A 61 -8.83 22.80 -15.26
N GLY A 62 -8.21 21.66 -15.54
CA GLY A 62 -6.97 21.25 -14.90
C GLY A 62 -6.65 19.80 -15.20
N PHE A 63 -5.78 19.22 -14.38
CA PHE A 63 -5.37 17.82 -14.52
C PHE A 63 -4.83 17.26 -13.21
N ALA A 64 -4.88 15.94 -13.08
CA ALA A 64 -4.30 15.17 -11.99
C ALA A 64 -2.92 14.61 -12.39
N GLU A 65 -2.36 13.75 -11.54
CA GLU A 65 -1.03 13.12 -11.64
C GLU A 65 0.14 14.00 -11.20
N SER A 66 0.78 13.57 -10.10
CA SER A 66 1.90 14.30 -9.48
C SER A 66 3.03 14.66 -10.45
N MET A 67 3.47 13.73 -11.32
CA MET A 67 4.58 14.00 -12.23
C MET A 67 4.18 14.91 -13.40
N LEU A 68 2.93 14.83 -13.89
CA LEU A 68 2.41 15.76 -14.90
C LEU A 68 2.31 17.18 -14.34
N ILE A 69 1.85 17.31 -13.09
CA ILE A 69 1.81 18.59 -12.38
C ILE A 69 3.22 19.16 -12.23
N ILE A 70 4.21 18.35 -11.83
CA ILE A 70 5.60 18.80 -11.70
C ILE A 70 6.18 19.26 -13.04
N GLU A 71 5.89 18.53 -14.12
CA GLU A 71 6.31 18.92 -15.47
C GLU A 71 5.70 20.27 -15.86
N TYR A 72 4.40 20.46 -15.67
CA TYR A 72 3.75 21.73 -15.94
C TYR A 72 4.34 22.88 -15.11
N LEU A 73 4.56 22.66 -13.80
CA LEU A 73 5.20 23.66 -12.92
C LEU A 73 6.63 24.00 -13.37
N ASP A 74 7.31 23.09 -14.05
CA ASP A 74 8.63 23.36 -14.62
C ASP A 74 8.55 24.22 -15.89
N THR A 75 7.41 24.25 -16.60
CA THR A 75 7.20 25.09 -17.79
C THR A 75 6.89 26.55 -17.46
N ILE A 76 6.23 26.82 -16.34
CA ILE A 76 5.82 28.18 -15.96
C ILE A 76 6.97 28.98 -15.33
N GLN A 77 6.80 30.31 -15.29
CA GLN A 77 7.80 31.21 -14.74
C GLN A 77 7.98 31.00 -13.23
N GLY A 78 9.09 30.34 -12.86
CA GLY A 78 9.57 30.22 -11.48
C GLY A 78 10.85 31.03 -11.26
N LYS A 79 11.27 31.17 -10.00
CA LYS A 79 12.57 31.78 -9.62
C LYS A 79 13.61 30.73 -9.16
N GLY A 80 13.28 29.46 -9.31
CA GLY A 80 14.15 28.33 -9.00
C GLY A 80 14.57 27.57 -10.25
N ASP A 81 15.51 26.65 -10.07
CA ASP A 81 16.12 25.90 -11.16
C ASP A 81 15.13 24.94 -11.84
N LYS A 82 15.46 24.53 -13.06
CA LYS A 82 14.68 23.57 -13.86
C LYS A 82 14.81 22.16 -13.30
N LEU A 83 13.67 21.51 -13.08
CA LEU A 83 13.57 20.15 -12.54
C LEU A 83 13.78 19.08 -13.60
N PHE A 84 13.59 19.43 -14.88
CA PHE A 84 13.89 18.58 -16.03
C PHE A 84 15.05 19.14 -16.86
N GLY A 85 15.92 19.98 -16.30
CA GLY A 85 17.06 20.55 -17.02
C GLY A 85 16.71 21.72 -17.96
N ASN A 86 17.76 22.27 -18.58
CA ASN A 86 17.70 23.58 -19.26
C ASN A 86 17.51 23.48 -20.77
N ASN A 87 17.70 22.29 -21.35
CA ASN A 87 17.51 22.03 -22.77
C ASN A 87 16.73 20.73 -23.01
N ILE A 88 16.32 20.52 -24.26
CA ILE A 88 15.49 19.38 -24.65
C ILE A 88 16.17 18.03 -24.37
N VAL A 89 17.49 17.95 -24.51
CA VAL A 89 18.25 16.71 -24.30
C VAL A 89 18.27 16.35 -22.82
N GLU A 90 18.60 17.32 -21.96
CA GLU A 90 18.54 17.15 -20.49
C GLU A 90 17.12 16.80 -20.01
N ASN A 91 16.10 17.39 -20.63
CA ASN A 91 14.70 17.08 -20.36
C ASN A 91 14.36 15.62 -20.63
N MET A 92 14.71 15.13 -21.83
CA MET A 92 14.45 13.75 -22.20
C MET A 92 15.26 12.76 -21.36
N HIS A 93 16.52 13.09 -21.03
CA HIS A 93 17.31 12.27 -20.10
C HIS A 93 16.70 12.23 -18.70
N THR A 94 16.24 13.37 -18.17
CA THR A 94 15.60 13.41 -16.85
C THR A 94 14.31 12.59 -16.85
N LYS A 95 13.47 12.72 -17.88
CA LYS A 95 12.24 11.91 -18.02
C LYS A 95 12.53 10.42 -18.11
N PHE A 96 13.54 10.03 -18.89
CA PHE A 96 13.97 8.65 -18.96
C PHE A 96 14.43 8.11 -17.59
N THR A 97 15.17 8.91 -16.82
CA THR A 97 15.56 8.57 -15.45
C THR A 97 14.34 8.47 -14.53
N VAL A 98 13.37 9.38 -14.63
CA VAL A 98 12.09 9.31 -13.88
C VAL A 98 11.38 7.98 -14.14
N GLU A 99 11.26 7.56 -15.40
CA GLU A 99 10.60 6.29 -15.75
C GLU A 99 11.34 5.08 -15.18
N LYS A 100 12.67 5.05 -15.31
CA LYS A 100 13.50 3.98 -14.73
C LYS A 100 13.37 3.91 -13.22
N VAL A 101 13.50 5.06 -12.54
CA VAL A 101 13.38 5.16 -11.09
C VAL A 101 11.98 4.76 -10.65
N SER A 102 10.94 5.23 -11.34
CA SER A 102 9.55 4.91 -11.04
C SER A 102 9.31 3.40 -11.05
N GLU A 103 9.73 2.70 -12.11
CA GLU A 103 9.47 1.26 -12.27
C GLU A 103 10.39 0.39 -11.40
N LYS A 104 11.68 0.72 -11.30
CA LYS A 104 12.68 -0.16 -10.67
C LYS A 104 12.94 0.14 -9.20
N VAL A 105 12.69 1.37 -8.77
CA VAL A 105 13.01 1.82 -7.41
C VAL A 105 11.73 2.22 -6.69
N THR A 106 11.05 3.28 -7.14
CA THR A 106 9.90 3.86 -6.44
C THR A 106 8.75 2.87 -6.28
N LYS A 107 8.42 2.07 -7.31
CA LYS A 107 7.31 1.10 -7.25
C LYS A 107 7.49 0.05 -6.15
N PRO A 108 8.66 -0.62 -5.99
CA PRO A 108 8.94 -1.45 -4.82
C PRO A 108 8.72 -0.74 -3.47
N PHE A 109 9.27 0.47 -3.29
CA PHE A 109 9.06 1.27 -2.06
C PHE A 109 7.60 1.69 -1.86
N MET A 110 6.88 1.95 -2.93
CA MET A 110 5.46 2.28 -2.90
C MET A 110 4.60 1.07 -2.54
N GLN A 111 4.98 -0.14 -2.98
CA GLN A 111 4.24 -1.35 -2.64
C GLN A 111 4.27 -1.63 -1.13
N THR A 112 5.34 -1.27 -0.42
CA THR A 112 5.37 -1.42 1.05
C THR A 112 4.34 -0.54 1.76
N LEU A 113 3.95 0.60 1.16
CA LEU A 113 2.86 1.46 1.65
C LEU A 113 1.48 0.83 1.46
N PHE A 114 1.24 0.21 0.31
CA PHE A 114 -0.08 -0.29 -0.05
C PHE A 114 -0.32 -1.76 0.37
N CYS A 115 0.41 -2.25 1.37
CA CYS A 115 0.18 -3.60 1.92
C CYS A 115 -1.13 -3.67 2.71
N ASN A 116 -1.56 -2.58 3.35
CA ASN A 116 -2.83 -2.48 4.08
C ASN A 116 -3.06 -3.63 5.09
N GLY A 117 -2.03 -3.96 5.87
CA GLY A 117 -2.08 -5.02 6.88
C GLY A 117 -1.95 -6.46 6.34
N SER A 118 -1.85 -6.68 5.03
CA SER A 118 -1.59 -8.00 4.43
C SER A 118 -0.12 -8.38 4.60
N ILE A 119 0.14 -9.45 5.34
CA ILE A 119 1.50 -9.99 5.53
C ILE A 119 2.07 -10.53 4.21
N LEU A 120 1.23 -11.13 3.35
CA LEU A 120 1.70 -11.65 2.07
C LEU A 120 2.16 -10.53 1.13
N LYS A 121 1.38 -9.44 1.04
CA LYS A 121 1.78 -8.24 0.27
C LYS A 121 3.03 -7.61 0.84
N GLU A 122 3.14 -7.53 2.16
CA GLU A 122 4.32 -7.01 2.87
C GLU A 122 5.57 -7.83 2.52
N HIS A 123 5.53 -9.16 2.65
CA HIS A 123 6.63 -10.05 2.29
C HIS A 123 7.03 -9.90 0.81
N LYS A 124 6.05 -9.86 -0.10
CA LYS A 124 6.31 -9.69 -1.55
C LYS A 124 6.93 -8.33 -1.87
N ALA A 125 6.49 -7.27 -1.21
CA ALA A 125 7.05 -5.93 -1.38
C ALA A 125 8.48 -5.87 -0.84
N LEU A 126 8.72 -6.38 0.36
CA LEU A 126 10.04 -6.43 0.99
C LEU A 126 11.06 -7.25 0.21
N GLY A 127 10.63 -8.36 -0.41
CA GLY A 127 11.50 -9.18 -1.27
C GLY A 127 12.04 -8.43 -2.50
N GLN A 128 11.40 -7.33 -2.93
CA GLN A 128 11.86 -6.52 -4.05
C GLN A 128 12.81 -5.38 -3.65
N ILE A 129 12.86 -5.03 -2.36
CA ILE A 129 13.65 -3.89 -1.88
C ILE A 129 15.16 -4.04 -2.11
N PRO A 130 15.79 -5.23 -1.90
CA PRO A 130 17.22 -5.39 -2.22
C PRO A 130 17.54 -5.07 -3.69
N LEU A 131 16.65 -5.48 -4.60
CA LEU A 131 16.79 -5.17 -6.02
C LEU A 131 16.58 -3.68 -6.30
N ALA A 132 15.62 -3.03 -5.62
CA ALA A 132 15.40 -1.60 -5.73
C ALA A 132 16.62 -0.78 -5.28
N PHE A 133 17.29 -1.16 -4.19
CA PHE A 133 18.53 -0.52 -3.76
C PHE A 133 19.68 -0.77 -4.74
N TYR A 134 19.79 -1.99 -5.28
CA TYR A 134 20.80 -2.30 -6.30
C TYR A 134 20.62 -1.45 -7.57
N GLU A 135 19.38 -1.27 -8.03
CA GLU A 135 19.09 -0.42 -9.18
C GLU A 135 19.34 1.07 -8.86
N LEU A 136 19.03 1.53 -7.65
CA LEU A 136 19.37 2.88 -7.21
C LEU A 136 20.89 3.11 -7.20
N GLU A 137 21.67 2.16 -6.66
CA GLU A 137 23.14 2.25 -6.64
C GLU A 137 23.70 2.43 -8.05
N LYS A 138 23.25 1.60 -9.01
CA LYS A 138 23.62 1.72 -10.43
C LYS A 138 23.31 3.09 -11.01
N LEU A 139 22.11 3.61 -10.73
CA LEU A 139 21.70 4.92 -11.25
C LEU A 139 22.56 6.05 -10.68
N LEU A 140 22.96 5.96 -9.41
CA LEU A 140 23.87 6.91 -8.77
C LEU A 140 25.33 6.75 -9.23
N GLU A 141 25.75 5.55 -9.61
CA GLU A 141 27.07 5.26 -10.18
C GLU A 141 27.25 5.86 -11.57
N LEU A 142 26.24 5.73 -12.45
CA LEU A 142 26.31 6.19 -13.85
C LEU A 142 26.75 7.65 -13.99
N ASN A 143 26.32 8.51 -13.06
CA ASN A 143 26.61 9.95 -13.08
C ASN A 143 27.67 10.36 -12.06
N ASN A 144 28.20 9.40 -11.30
CA ASN A 144 29.05 9.60 -10.13
C ASN A 144 28.59 10.78 -9.25
N SER A 145 27.29 10.86 -9.00
CA SER A 145 26.64 12.06 -8.51
C SER A 145 26.08 11.90 -7.09
N ARG A 146 25.80 13.04 -6.46
CA ARG A 146 25.21 13.10 -5.13
C ARG A 146 23.72 12.70 -5.14
N PHE A 147 23.01 13.17 -6.14
CA PHE A 147 21.59 12.90 -6.41
C PHE A 147 21.40 12.32 -7.81
N LEU A 148 20.21 11.83 -8.13
CA LEU A 148 19.87 11.40 -9.50
C LEU A 148 19.91 12.59 -10.47
N GLY A 149 19.64 13.80 -9.97
CA GLY A 149 19.81 15.06 -10.68
C GLY A 149 21.23 15.62 -10.74
N GLY A 150 22.25 14.89 -10.25
CA GLY A 150 23.62 15.37 -10.25
C GLY A 150 24.04 15.91 -8.87
N GLN A 151 24.40 17.20 -8.82
CA GLN A 151 24.75 17.88 -7.55
C GLN A 151 23.52 18.39 -6.81
N GLU A 152 22.41 18.61 -7.52
CA GLU A 152 21.14 19.10 -7.00
C GLU A 152 20.02 18.09 -7.29
N ILE A 153 18.93 18.17 -6.52
CA ILE A 153 17.73 17.34 -6.67
C ILE A 153 16.98 17.77 -7.95
N ASN A 154 16.50 16.80 -8.74
CA ASN A 154 15.65 17.04 -9.91
C ASN A 154 14.32 16.25 -9.84
N ALA A 155 13.57 16.19 -10.95
CA ALA A 155 12.29 15.47 -10.99
C ALA A 155 12.40 13.96 -10.69
N ALA A 156 13.52 13.31 -11.00
CA ALA A 156 13.74 11.89 -10.68
C ALA A 156 13.92 11.65 -9.19
N ASP A 157 14.65 12.55 -8.51
CA ASP A 157 14.76 12.52 -7.05
C ASP A 157 13.39 12.78 -6.41
N ILE A 158 12.66 13.82 -6.85
CA ILE A 158 11.33 14.18 -6.35
C ILE A 158 10.34 13.02 -6.50
N ASN A 159 10.42 12.24 -7.58
CA ASN A 159 9.60 11.05 -7.79
C ASN A 159 9.73 10.05 -6.62
N LEU A 160 10.94 9.91 -6.08
CA LEU A 160 11.31 8.87 -5.14
C LEU A 160 11.22 9.31 -3.67
N ILE A 161 11.59 10.56 -3.36
CA ILE A 161 11.73 11.10 -1.99
C ILE A 161 10.57 10.73 -1.05
N PRO A 162 9.28 10.95 -1.39
CA PRO A 162 8.19 10.69 -0.45
C PRO A 162 8.07 9.21 -0.05
N PHE A 163 8.43 8.30 -0.95
CA PHE A 163 8.36 6.87 -0.69
C PHE A 163 9.52 6.39 0.18
N PHE A 164 10.65 7.09 0.19
CA PHE A 164 11.69 6.83 1.17
C PHE A 164 11.33 7.30 2.57
N LEU A 165 10.72 8.47 2.71
CA LEU A 165 10.23 8.93 4.01
C LEU A 165 9.23 7.94 4.59
N TYR A 166 8.29 7.52 3.74
CA TYR A 166 7.38 6.45 4.07
C TYR A 166 8.13 5.20 4.46
N TYR A 167 9.13 4.81 3.66
CA TYR A 167 9.87 3.62 3.91
C TYR A 167 10.46 3.63 5.35
N PHE A 168 11.25 4.62 5.69
CA PHE A 168 11.85 4.69 7.02
C PHE A 168 10.83 4.82 8.16
N SER A 169 9.68 5.45 7.92
CA SER A 169 8.62 5.51 8.93
C SER A 169 8.09 4.13 9.30
N VAL A 170 7.94 3.22 8.34
CA VAL A 170 7.51 1.86 8.64
C VAL A 170 8.60 1.07 9.33
N GLU A 171 9.87 1.26 8.96
CA GLU A 171 10.96 0.53 9.62
C GLU A 171 11.03 0.87 11.11
N ASN A 172 10.75 2.13 11.49
CA ASN A 172 10.63 2.52 12.89
C ASN A 172 9.51 1.78 13.65
N ILE A 173 8.46 1.34 12.95
CA ILE A 173 7.31 0.62 13.52
C ILE A 173 7.58 -0.88 13.55
N ARG A 174 8.05 -1.45 12.43
CA ARG A 174 8.12 -2.90 12.22
C ARG A 174 9.48 -3.51 12.55
N LYS A 175 10.58 -2.75 12.43
CA LYS A 175 11.96 -3.21 12.66
C LYS A 175 12.30 -4.50 11.90
N LYS A 176 11.89 -4.57 10.64
CA LYS A 176 11.95 -5.78 9.79
C LYS A 176 12.53 -5.51 8.41
N TRP A 177 12.93 -4.29 8.13
CA TRP A 177 13.16 -3.84 6.77
C TRP A 177 14.62 -3.92 6.37
N VAL A 178 14.83 -4.12 5.07
CA VAL A 178 16.15 -4.25 4.47
C VAL A 178 16.72 -2.86 4.24
N LEU A 179 17.78 -2.51 4.95
CA LEU A 179 18.49 -1.25 4.72
C LEU A 179 19.64 -1.45 3.73
N PRO A 180 20.02 -0.41 2.96
CA PRO A 180 21.21 -0.49 2.12
C PRO A 180 22.47 -0.55 3.00
N ASP A 181 23.57 -1.06 2.45
CA ASP A 181 24.87 -1.02 3.14
C ASP A 181 25.21 0.42 3.53
N GLN A 182 25.60 0.65 4.77
CA GLN A 182 25.87 1.98 5.32
C GLN A 182 26.92 2.79 4.53
N ASN A 183 27.82 2.12 3.81
CA ASN A 183 28.86 2.75 3.00
C ASN A 183 28.48 2.93 1.52
N SER A 184 27.34 2.36 1.09
CA SER A 184 26.81 2.47 -0.28
C SER A 184 26.45 3.91 -0.67
N ARG A 185 26.38 4.18 -1.97
CA ARG A 185 25.86 5.45 -2.48
C ARG A 185 24.40 5.62 -2.14
N ALA A 186 23.61 4.54 -2.17
CA ALA A 186 22.22 4.54 -1.75
C ALA A 186 22.07 5.06 -0.31
N ALA A 187 22.84 4.54 0.65
CA ALA A 187 22.79 5.03 2.03
C ALA A 187 23.15 6.51 2.15
N LYS A 188 24.20 6.97 1.44
CA LYS A 188 24.62 8.38 1.42
C LYS A 188 23.56 9.29 0.78
N TYR A 189 23.00 8.87 -0.35
CA TYR A 189 21.91 9.54 -1.05
C TYR A 189 20.71 9.74 -0.11
N LEU A 190 20.30 8.69 0.61
CA LEU A 190 19.18 8.77 1.55
C LEU A 190 19.48 9.76 2.68
N ASN A 191 20.68 9.69 3.24
CA ASN A 191 21.12 10.63 4.27
C ASN A 191 21.10 12.09 3.76
N ASP A 192 21.53 12.33 2.52
CA ASP A 192 21.51 13.66 1.93
C ASP A 192 20.08 14.17 1.70
N ILE A 193 19.17 13.31 1.22
CA ILE A 193 17.76 13.65 1.01
C ILE A 193 17.07 14.06 2.31
N ILE A 194 17.22 13.27 3.38
CA ILE A 194 16.53 13.55 4.66
C ILE A 194 17.07 14.82 5.34
N HIS A 195 18.30 15.23 5.03
CA HIS A 195 18.90 16.46 5.53
C HIS A 195 18.75 17.65 4.55
N HIS A 196 18.21 17.42 3.35
CA HIS A 196 18.05 18.47 2.36
C HIS A 196 17.04 19.54 2.82
N SER A 197 17.47 20.81 2.80
CA SER A 197 16.72 21.91 3.42
C SER A 197 15.32 22.11 2.82
N VAL A 198 15.17 21.95 1.50
CA VAL A 198 13.87 22.07 0.82
C VAL A 198 12.98 20.88 1.14
N VAL A 199 13.54 19.67 1.23
CA VAL A 199 12.78 18.44 1.51
C VAL A 199 12.19 18.55 2.91
N ARG A 200 13.01 18.83 3.92
CA ARG A 200 12.58 18.98 5.33
C ARG A 200 11.50 20.04 5.54
N LYS A 201 11.45 21.07 4.69
CA LYS A 201 10.42 22.11 4.76
C LYS A 201 9.14 21.74 4.01
N SER A 202 9.16 20.72 3.16
CA SER A 202 8.06 20.37 2.23
C SER A 202 7.28 19.14 2.65
N VAL A 203 7.82 18.36 3.58
CA VAL A 203 7.26 17.09 4.06
C VAL A 203 7.25 17.11 5.60
N PRO A 204 6.36 16.34 6.25
CA PRO A 204 6.41 16.14 7.69
C PRO A 204 7.74 15.55 8.13
N SER A 205 8.11 15.76 9.40
CA SER A 205 9.24 15.04 10.00
C SER A 205 8.99 13.53 10.00
N LEU A 206 10.07 12.74 10.06
CA LEU A 206 9.95 11.28 10.13
C LEU A 206 9.10 10.83 11.32
N GLU A 207 9.19 11.53 12.46
CA GLU A 207 8.39 11.23 13.66
C GLU A 207 6.90 11.50 13.44
N GLU A 208 6.54 12.69 12.94
CA GLU A 208 5.15 13.05 12.64
C GLU A 208 4.56 12.10 11.61
N PHE A 209 5.33 11.78 10.56
CA PHE A 209 4.89 10.87 9.52
C PHE A 209 4.73 9.44 10.04
N THR A 210 5.62 8.97 10.92
CA THR A 210 5.50 7.65 11.57
C THR A 210 4.20 7.53 12.35
N LYS A 211 3.83 8.56 13.14
CA LYS A 211 2.56 8.57 13.88
C LYS A 211 1.37 8.46 12.93
N PHE A 212 1.41 9.18 11.81
CA PHE A 212 0.35 9.15 10.81
C PHE A 212 0.21 7.79 10.10
N VAL A 213 1.32 7.16 9.69
CA VAL A 213 1.25 5.92 8.91
C VAL A 213 1.03 4.69 9.78
N THR A 214 1.24 4.78 11.10
CA THR A 214 1.08 3.64 12.03
C THR A 214 -0.27 2.90 11.87
N PRO A 215 -1.43 3.57 11.80
CA PRO A 215 -2.72 2.90 11.61
C PRO A 215 -2.83 2.14 10.28
N LEU A 216 -2.10 2.55 9.23
CA LEU A 216 -2.08 1.86 7.93
C LEU A 216 -1.38 0.49 8.01
N PHE A 217 -0.58 0.29 9.05
CA PHE A 217 0.11 -0.97 9.34
C PHE A 217 -0.54 -1.77 10.46
N SER A 218 -1.60 -1.27 11.06
CA SER A 218 -2.36 -2.09 12.01
C SER A 218 -3.05 -3.22 11.25
N PRO A 219 -3.11 -4.44 11.83
CA PRO A 219 -3.94 -5.50 11.25
C PRO A 219 -5.36 -4.97 11.04
N SER A 220 -6.01 -5.34 9.95
CA SER A 220 -7.39 -4.90 9.69
C SER A 220 -8.32 -5.38 10.81
N VAL A 221 -9.49 -4.74 10.94
CA VAL A 221 -10.50 -5.09 11.96
C VAL A 221 -10.82 -6.59 11.90
N ASP A 222 -10.92 -7.17 10.71
CA ASP A 222 -11.15 -8.60 10.52
C ASP A 222 -10.02 -9.48 11.06
N ILE A 223 -8.75 -9.08 10.84
CA ILE A 223 -7.60 -9.83 11.37
C ILE A 223 -7.57 -9.71 12.89
N GLN A 224 -7.84 -8.52 13.43
CA GLN A 224 -7.92 -8.32 14.87
C GLN A 224 -9.03 -9.17 15.49
N LYS A 225 -10.19 -9.28 14.82
CA LYS A 225 -11.31 -10.14 15.23
C LYS A 225 -10.87 -11.60 15.36
N ILE A 226 -10.12 -12.13 14.38
CA ILE A 226 -9.60 -13.50 14.46
C ILE A 226 -8.60 -13.62 15.62
N LYS A 227 -7.60 -12.74 15.70
CA LYS A 227 -6.52 -12.81 16.71
C LYS A 227 -7.02 -12.67 18.14
N ASN A 228 -8.10 -11.91 18.35
CA ASN A 228 -8.70 -11.70 19.66
C ASN A 228 -9.73 -12.78 20.03
N SER A 229 -10.04 -13.70 19.12
CA SER A 229 -10.99 -14.78 19.39
C SER A 229 -10.41 -15.82 20.34
N SER A 230 -11.29 -16.41 21.15
CA SER A 230 -10.90 -17.44 22.12
C SER A 230 -10.33 -18.68 21.42
N ARG A 231 -9.22 -19.20 21.96
CA ARG A 231 -8.63 -20.50 21.60
C ARG A 231 -9.21 -21.66 22.40
N THR A 232 -10.19 -21.40 23.28
CA THR A 232 -10.89 -22.46 24.01
C THR A 232 -11.79 -23.24 23.05
N LEU A 233 -11.85 -24.56 23.26
CA LEU A 233 -12.72 -25.44 22.48
C LEU A 233 -14.19 -25.05 22.70
N VAL A 234 -14.95 -25.11 21.61
CA VAL A 234 -16.40 -24.89 21.59
C VAL A 234 -17.09 -26.23 21.85
N ASP A 235 -17.97 -26.27 22.86
CA ASP A 235 -18.72 -27.47 23.22
C ASP A 235 -19.82 -27.79 22.21
N ASP A 236 -20.65 -26.79 21.85
CA ASP A 236 -21.73 -26.94 20.89
C ASP A 236 -21.38 -26.36 19.51
N ILE A 237 -20.53 -27.10 18.79
CA ILE A 237 -20.10 -26.76 17.43
C ILE A 237 -21.31 -26.61 16.48
N SER A 238 -22.37 -27.39 16.66
CA SER A 238 -23.51 -27.39 15.75
C SER A 238 -24.29 -26.08 15.83
N THR A 239 -24.54 -25.58 17.04
CA THR A 239 -25.20 -24.28 17.23
C THR A 239 -24.34 -23.12 16.71
N GLU A 240 -23.03 -23.15 16.95
CA GLU A 240 -22.14 -22.10 16.44
C GLU A 240 -22.04 -22.09 14.91
N ILE A 241 -22.16 -23.23 14.23
CA ILE A 241 -22.25 -23.27 12.76
C ILE A 241 -23.52 -22.59 12.25
N ILE A 242 -24.65 -22.77 12.92
CA ILE A 242 -25.90 -22.09 12.55
C ILE A 242 -25.69 -20.58 12.66
N ASN A 243 -25.17 -20.12 13.80
CA ASN A 243 -24.86 -18.71 14.04
C ASN A 243 -23.87 -18.14 13.00
N LEU A 244 -22.81 -18.90 12.65
CA LEU A 244 -21.84 -18.52 11.64
C LEU A 244 -22.49 -18.30 10.27
N ASN A 245 -23.28 -19.28 9.81
CA ASN A 245 -23.94 -19.22 8.50
C ASN A 245 -24.97 -18.08 8.42
N GLU A 246 -25.69 -17.81 9.51
CA GLU A 246 -26.61 -16.66 9.60
C GLU A 246 -25.86 -15.33 9.49
N LYS A 247 -24.76 -15.16 10.23
CA LYS A 247 -23.92 -13.95 10.17
C LYS A 247 -23.38 -13.70 8.76
N ILE A 248 -22.87 -14.73 8.10
CA ILE A 248 -22.36 -14.63 6.73
C ILE A 248 -23.47 -14.23 5.76
N SER A 249 -24.65 -14.85 5.89
CA SER A 249 -25.80 -14.53 5.03
C SER A 249 -26.22 -13.06 5.14
N ILE A 250 -26.26 -12.54 6.36
CA ILE A 250 -26.56 -11.13 6.63
C ILE A 250 -25.47 -10.22 6.03
N SER A 251 -24.19 -10.53 6.27
CA SER A 251 -23.06 -9.72 5.79
C SER A 251 -23.00 -9.64 4.26
N LEU A 252 -23.31 -10.73 3.57
CA LEU A 252 -23.24 -10.80 2.11
C LEU A 252 -24.52 -10.32 1.42
N GLN A 253 -25.59 -10.03 2.17
CA GLN A 253 -26.93 -9.74 1.63
C GLN A 253 -27.41 -10.80 0.62
N LYS A 254 -26.99 -12.05 0.82
CA LYS A 254 -27.30 -13.20 -0.04
C LYS A 254 -27.98 -14.27 0.78
N ASN A 255 -28.98 -14.93 0.20
CA ASN A 255 -29.68 -16.03 0.84
C ASN A 255 -28.85 -17.33 0.71
N ILE A 256 -27.71 -17.39 1.38
CA ILE A 256 -26.80 -18.55 1.35
C ILE A 256 -27.00 -19.38 2.60
N THR A 257 -27.93 -20.32 2.55
CA THR A 257 -28.16 -21.24 3.66
C THR A 257 -27.15 -22.38 3.61
N GLN A 258 -26.33 -22.51 4.65
CA GLN A 258 -25.35 -23.59 4.89
C GLN A 258 -24.08 -23.53 4.02
N ILE A 259 -23.15 -22.64 4.35
CA ILE A 259 -21.81 -22.58 3.74
C ILE A 259 -20.85 -23.51 4.48
N TRP A 260 -20.88 -23.46 5.80
CA TRP A 260 -20.02 -24.26 6.67
C TRP A 260 -20.80 -25.40 7.33
N HIS A 261 -20.13 -26.55 7.46
CA HIS A 261 -20.68 -27.77 8.05
C HIS A 261 -19.73 -28.38 9.06
N LYS A 262 -20.28 -29.11 10.04
CA LYS A 262 -19.49 -29.89 11.00
C LYS A 262 -19.17 -31.23 10.37
N ASN A 263 -17.91 -31.63 10.46
CA ASN A 263 -17.48 -32.98 10.11
C ASN A 263 -16.54 -33.51 11.20
N ALA A 264 -16.13 -34.77 11.11
CA ALA A 264 -15.24 -35.40 12.06
C ALA A 264 -14.35 -36.45 11.37
N ASN A 265 -13.13 -36.59 11.87
CA ASN A 265 -12.20 -37.63 11.46
C ASN A 265 -11.71 -38.41 12.69
N LYS A 266 -10.68 -39.24 12.53
CA LYS A 266 -10.10 -40.04 13.62
C LYS A 266 -9.53 -39.21 14.77
N SER A 267 -9.14 -37.96 14.51
CA SER A 267 -8.56 -37.05 15.49
C SER A 267 -9.61 -36.26 16.26
N GLY A 268 -10.74 -35.93 15.63
CA GLY A 268 -11.88 -35.27 16.26
C GLY A 268 -12.71 -34.42 15.28
N PRO A 269 -13.55 -33.51 15.81
CA PRO A 269 -14.40 -32.66 14.99
C PRO A 269 -13.60 -31.55 14.29
N TYR A 270 -14.08 -31.10 13.15
CA TYR A 270 -13.62 -29.92 12.42
C TYR A 270 -14.82 -29.27 11.72
N ILE A 271 -14.66 -28.03 11.25
CA ILE A 271 -15.63 -27.39 10.35
C ILE A 271 -15.06 -27.35 8.95
N GLU A 272 -15.92 -27.54 7.95
CA GLU A 272 -15.51 -27.53 6.55
C GLU A 272 -16.48 -26.75 5.67
N THR A 273 -15.97 -26.29 4.53
CA THR A 273 -16.75 -25.73 3.43
C THR A 273 -16.12 -26.10 2.09
N VAL A 274 -16.91 -26.02 1.02
CA VAL A 274 -16.44 -26.21 -0.35
C VAL A 274 -16.89 -25.00 -1.17
N PHE A 275 -15.93 -24.18 -1.59
CA PHE A 275 -16.19 -23.07 -2.50
C PHE A 275 -16.15 -23.56 -3.94
N GLN A 276 -17.19 -23.25 -4.72
CA GLN A 276 -17.26 -23.52 -6.15
C GLN A 276 -17.06 -22.22 -6.94
N PHE A 277 -16.04 -22.21 -7.80
CA PHE A 277 -15.69 -21.07 -8.63
C PHE A 277 -16.03 -21.31 -10.09
N LYS A 278 -16.19 -20.21 -10.85
CA LYS A 278 -16.52 -20.28 -12.29
C LYS A 278 -15.33 -20.72 -13.13
N ASN A 279 -14.12 -20.40 -12.68
CA ASN A 279 -12.86 -20.65 -13.38
C ASN A 279 -11.69 -20.77 -12.39
N TYR A 280 -10.52 -21.11 -12.90
CA TYR A 280 -9.31 -21.30 -12.10
C TYR A 280 -8.73 -20.00 -11.54
N GLU A 281 -9.01 -18.85 -12.16
CA GLU A 281 -8.50 -17.55 -11.72
C GLU A 281 -9.18 -17.13 -10.41
N GLU A 282 -10.49 -17.29 -10.32
CA GLU A 282 -11.27 -17.10 -9.09
C GLU A 282 -10.78 -18.03 -7.97
N ALA A 283 -10.51 -19.30 -8.28
CA ALA A 283 -10.01 -20.26 -7.30
C ALA A 283 -8.59 -19.91 -6.79
N PHE A 284 -7.68 -19.49 -7.67
CA PHE A 284 -6.35 -19.04 -7.24
C PHE A 284 -6.40 -17.74 -6.44
N ASN A 285 -7.30 -16.82 -6.78
CA ASN A 285 -7.52 -15.62 -5.95
C ASN A 285 -8.01 -16.00 -4.55
N ALA A 286 -8.92 -16.97 -4.42
CA ALA A 286 -9.37 -17.48 -3.13
C ALA A 286 -8.22 -18.13 -2.33
N ILE A 287 -7.32 -18.87 -2.98
CA ILE A 287 -6.11 -19.42 -2.33
C ILE A 287 -5.21 -18.28 -1.83
N GLN A 288 -5.00 -17.22 -2.61
CA GLN A 288 -4.23 -16.06 -2.15
C GLN A 288 -4.86 -15.41 -0.91
N ILE A 289 -6.19 -15.32 -0.86
CA ILE A 289 -6.93 -14.83 0.31
C ILE A 289 -6.69 -15.74 1.52
N ILE A 290 -6.78 -17.06 1.37
CA ILE A 290 -6.49 -18.02 2.46
C ILE A 290 -5.06 -17.83 2.94
N CYS A 291 -4.08 -17.85 2.05
CA CYS A 291 -2.67 -17.70 2.43
C CYS A 291 -2.42 -16.39 3.18
N ASP A 292 -2.94 -15.27 2.69
CA ASP A 292 -2.81 -13.99 3.38
C ASP A 292 -3.50 -13.98 4.75
N LEU A 293 -4.70 -14.55 4.85
CA LEU A 293 -5.45 -14.63 6.10
C LEU A 293 -4.68 -15.46 7.14
N GLN A 294 -4.17 -16.62 6.75
CA GLN A 294 -3.40 -17.50 7.63
C GLN A 294 -2.15 -16.81 8.19
N GLU A 295 -1.34 -16.21 7.32
CA GLU A 295 -0.12 -15.50 7.73
C GLU A 295 -0.42 -14.26 8.58
N SER A 296 -1.51 -13.55 8.26
CA SER A 296 -1.89 -12.32 8.98
C SER A 296 -2.51 -12.61 10.34
N SER A 297 -3.24 -13.71 10.49
CA SER A 297 -3.89 -14.10 11.74
C SER A 297 -3.07 -15.05 12.61
N ASP A 298 -1.99 -15.64 12.08
CA ASP A 298 -1.24 -16.72 12.74
C ASP A 298 -2.18 -17.90 13.10
N HIS A 299 -3.00 -18.30 12.11
CA HIS A 299 -3.99 -19.39 12.23
C HIS A 299 -4.08 -20.14 10.92
N HIS A 300 -3.84 -21.44 10.93
CA HIS A 300 -3.70 -22.24 9.71
C HIS A 300 -4.91 -23.13 9.47
N THR A 301 -5.21 -23.33 8.19
CA THR A 301 -6.29 -24.18 7.71
C THR A 301 -5.70 -25.29 6.85
N ASN A 302 -6.42 -26.39 6.72
CA ASN A 302 -6.15 -27.35 5.65
C ASN A 302 -7.05 -26.99 4.45
N PHE A 303 -6.51 -27.01 3.23
CA PHE A 303 -7.32 -26.80 2.04
C PHE A 303 -6.83 -27.63 0.85
N ILE A 304 -7.76 -28.01 -0.01
CA ILE A 304 -7.51 -28.82 -1.21
C ILE A 304 -8.19 -28.13 -2.40
N LEU A 305 -7.42 -27.87 -3.46
CA LEU A 305 -7.95 -27.43 -4.75
C LEU A 305 -8.24 -28.65 -5.62
N GLU A 306 -9.51 -28.92 -5.86
CA GLU A 306 -9.99 -29.97 -6.72
C GLU A 306 -10.44 -29.40 -8.07
N ASN A 307 -10.09 -30.09 -9.16
CA ASN A 307 -10.51 -29.73 -10.52
C ASN A 307 -10.21 -28.28 -10.96
N PHE A 308 -9.24 -27.63 -10.32
CA PHE A 308 -8.86 -26.23 -10.50
C PHE A 308 -9.98 -25.19 -10.26
N ASN A 309 -11.16 -25.57 -9.80
CA ASN A 309 -12.27 -24.63 -9.57
C ASN A 309 -13.09 -24.91 -8.31
N GLN A 310 -12.72 -25.94 -7.54
CA GLN A 310 -13.38 -26.29 -6.30
C GLN A 310 -12.37 -26.27 -5.16
N LEU A 311 -12.61 -25.46 -4.14
CA LEU A 311 -11.69 -25.28 -3.01
C LEU A 311 -12.36 -25.76 -1.74
N LYS A 312 -11.92 -26.93 -1.26
CA LYS A 312 -12.31 -27.45 0.04
C LYS A 312 -11.43 -26.83 1.12
N VAL A 313 -12.03 -26.30 2.19
CA VAL A 313 -11.31 -25.73 3.33
C VAL A 313 -11.80 -26.37 4.62
N GLU A 314 -10.87 -26.75 5.49
CA GLU A 314 -11.10 -27.39 6.77
C GLU A 314 -10.41 -26.59 7.88
N LEU A 315 -11.14 -26.36 8.97
CA LEU A 315 -10.72 -25.57 10.12
C LEU A 315 -10.86 -26.37 11.41
N CYS A 316 -9.76 -26.46 12.14
CA CYS A 316 -9.69 -27.03 13.47
C CYS A 316 -8.39 -26.59 14.16
N THR A 317 -8.43 -26.58 15.49
CA THR A 317 -7.26 -26.35 16.34
C THR A 317 -6.75 -27.70 16.88
N HIS A 318 -5.44 -27.93 16.80
CA HIS A 318 -4.80 -29.19 17.23
C HIS A 318 -3.97 -29.04 18.52
N GLU A 319 -3.71 -27.82 18.99
CA GLU A 319 -3.00 -27.53 20.24
C GLU A 319 -3.88 -26.73 21.22
N PRO A 320 -3.92 -27.10 22.52
CA PRO A 320 -3.28 -28.28 23.13
C PRO A 320 -4.04 -29.59 22.87
N LYS A 321 -5.27 -29.54 22.32
CA LYS A 321 -6.10 -30.71 22.01
C LYS A 321 -6.90 -30.45 20.74
N TRP A 322 -7.11 -31.49 19.95
CA TRP A 322 -7.96 -31.44 18.76
C TRP A 322 -9.38 -30.96 19.07
N GLY A 323 -9.86 -29.98 18.32
CA GLY A 323 -11.25 -29.54 18.29
C GLY A 323 -11.45 -28.26 17.49
N VAL A 324 -12.58 -27.60 17.70
CA VAL A 324 -12.93 -26.33 17.04
C VAL A 324 -13.03 -25.25 18.10
N THR A 325 -12.48 -24.07 17.82
CA THR A 325 -12.43 -22.92 18.72
C THR A 325 -13.22 -21.74 18.15
N SER A 326 -13.48 -20.72 18.95
CA SER A 326 -14.07 -19.46 18.44
C SER A 326 -13.19 -18.81 17.37
N MET A 327 -11.87 -19.02 17.43
CA MET A 327 -10.92 -18.54 16.42
C MET A 327 -11.16 -19.17 15.05
N ASP A 328 -11.48 -20.47 15.01
CA ASP A 328 -11.86 -21.17 13.77
C ASP A 328 -13.13 -20.56 13.14
N PHE A 329 -14.16 -20.27 13.95
CA PHE A 329 -15.38 -19.62 13.48
C PHE A 329 -15.14 -18.19 12.96
N ALA A 330 -14.31 -17.41 13.67
CA ALA A 330 -13.96 -16.07 13.21
C ALA A 330 -13.18 -16.10 11.89
N PHE A 331 -12.26 -17.06 11.73
CA PHE A 331 -11.52 -17.27 10.50
C PHE A 331 -12.47 -17.64 9.35
N ALA A 332 -13.38 -18.59 9.58
CA ALA A 332 -14.38 -19.03 8.61
C ALA A 332 -15.24 -17.85 8.10
N GLU A 333 -15.70 -16.99 9.02
CA GLU A 333 -16.52 -15.82 8.69
C GLU A 333 -15.74 -14.84 7.78
N VAL A 334 -14.53 -14.46 8.19
CA VAL A 334 -13.70 -13.51 7.45
C VAL A 334 -13.30 -14.07 6.09
N LEU A 335 -12.90 -15.35 6.03
CA LEU A 335 -12.54 -16.01 4.78
C LEU A 335 -13.70 -15.95 3.79
N THR A 336 -14.89 -16.33 4.26
CA THR A 336 -16.08 -16.39 3.41
C THR A 336 -16.47 -15.01 2.89
N THR A 337 -16.48 -14.00 3.77
CA THR A 337 -16.77 -12.62 3.38
C THR A 337 -15.75 -12.07 2.38
N ARG A 338 -14.46 -12.38 2.54
CA ARG A 338 -13.41 -11.95 1.58
C ARG A 338 -13.48 -12.64 0.23
N ILE A 339 -13.92 -13.90 0.18
CA ILE A 339 -14.07 -14.65 -1.10
C ILE A 339 -15.27 -14.15 -1.91
N TYR A 340 -16.36 -13.74 -1.24
CA TYR A 340 -17.62 -13.38 -1.90
C TYR A 340 -17.86 -11.88 -2.13
N ASN A 341 -17.01 -11.02 -1.54
CA ASN A 341 -16.92 -9.58 -1.83
C ASN A 341 -15.97 -9.34 -2.99
#